data_AF-A0A7W1V7N0-F1
#
_entry.id   AF-A0A7W1V7N0-F1
#
_cell.length_a   1.000
_cell.length_b   1.000
_cell.length_c   1.000
_cell.angle_alpha   90.00
_cell.angle_beta   90.00
_cell.angle_gamma   90.00
#
_symmetry.space_group_name_H-M   'P 1'
#
loop_
_entity.id
_entity.type
_entity.pdbx_description
1 polymer ?
#
loop_
_entity_poly.entity_id
_entity_poly.type
_entity_poly.pdbx_seq_one_letter_code
_entity_poly.pdbx_strand_id
1 'polypeptide(L)'
;MKNSKSRRLVKAIYMTIYLLIMLFQVYLCESSAQPDLKNNFPNRTPYDFDGDQKADLSLYNNGTWRILFSSREREASFTFGTAGDIPVPQFYLDPAVCNIAVWRPGNSFWYISGDYGNTFQSTQFGISTDRPVSMDYDNDQKADIAVFRNGAWFILNSSNNTLTTKFWGTSGDIPVPGFYTLQGGLNLAVYRPVNGTWYLLKDGDVPAVYRFGATGDRIVPEDYNDDGITDLAVFRPSTGTWYIWESNFDTYQTVSAYNFGTGTDIPVPADYDNIGGANIAVYRPSNQYWYILGADFETLIGIQFGSPDDVPVPNMPYR
;
A
#
# COMPACT_ATOMS: atom_id res chain seq x y z
N MET A 1 -42.67 31.50 -52.01
CA MET A 1 -41.20 31.39 -51.90
C MET A 1 -40.60 31.77 -50.53
N LYS A 2 -41.37 32.03 -49.47
CA LYS A 2 -40.84 32.45 -48.15
C LYS A 2 -40.45 31.32 -47.17
N ASN A 3 -40.74 30.05 -47.48
CA ASN A 3 -40.58 28.92 -46.53
C ASN A 3 -39.28 28.10 -46.61
N SER A 4 -38.44 28.30 -47.64
CA SER A 4 -37.18 27.52 -47.76
C SER A 4 -36.02 28.13 -46.98
N LYS A 5 -35.97 29.47 -46.86
CA LYS A 5 -34.93 30.19 -46.11
C LYS A 5 -35.07 29.97 -44.59
N SER A 6 -36.28 29.97 -44.04
CA SER A 6 -36.51 29.73 -42.61
C SER A 6 -36.16 28.30 -42.18
N ARG A 7 -36.49 27.29 -43.00
CA ARG A 7 -36.14 25.89 -42.72
C ARG A 7 -34.63 25.62 -42.78
N ARG A 8 -33.90 26.31 -43.67
CA ARG A 8 -32.42 26.25 -43.72
C ARG A 8 -31.78 26.92 -42.51
N LEU A 9 -32.34 28.04 -42.05
CA LEU A 9 -31.86 28.75 -40.86
C LEU A 9 -32.07 27.92 -39.58
N VAL A 10 -33.24 27.31 -39.42
CA VAL A 10 -33.53 26.42 -38.28
C VAL A 10 -32.61 25.20 -38.31
N LYS A 11 -32.43 24.54 -39.45
CA LYS A 11 -31.48 23.41 -39.55
C LYS A 11 -30.04 23.81 -39.24
N ALA A 12 -29.59 24.99 -39.69
CA ALA A 12 -28.25 25.49 -39.37
C ALA A 12 -28.09 25.75 -37.86
N ILE A 13 -29.08 26.37 -37.21
CA ILE A 13 -29.06 26.60 -35.75
C ILE A 13 -29.02 25.29 -34.98
N TYR A 14 -29.83 24.29 -35.35
CA TYR A 14 -29.80 22.97 -34.71
C TYR A 14 -28.45 22.27 -34.90
N MET A 15 -27.84 22.35 -36.08
CA MET A 15 -26.55 21.72 -36.36
C MET A 15 -25.41 22.41 -35.60
N THR A 16 -25.45 23.74 -35.45
CA THR A 16 -24.46 24.49 -34.67
C THR A 16 -24.62 24.23 -33.18
N ILE A 17 -25.84 24.13 -32.65
CA ILE A 17 -26.09 23.76 -31.24
C ILE A 17 -25.62 22.33 -30.99
N TYR A 18 -25.88 21.39 -31.89
CA TYR A 18 -25.44 20.00 -31.76
C TYR A 18 -23.91 19.87 -31.81
N LEU A 19 -23.26 20.65 -32.70
CA LEU A 19 -21.80 20.71 -32.77
C LEU A 19 -21.20 21.39 -31.53
N LEU A 20 -21.84 22.42 -30.97
CA LEU A 20 -21.42 23.05 -29.70
C LEU A 20 -21.58 22.09 -28.53
N ILE A 21 -22.66 21.32 -28.46
CA ILE A 21 -22.88 20.30 -27.41
C ILE A 21 -21.83 19.20 -27.53
N MET A 22 -21.56 18.70 -28.74
CA MET A 22 -20.49 17.72 -28.98
C MET A 22 -19.11 18.26 -28.61
N LEU A 23 -18.78 19.51 -29.01
CA LEU A 23 -17.54 20.17 -28.63
C LEU A 23 -17.45 20.39 -27.11
N PHE A 24 -18.54 20.71 -26.43
CA PHE A 24 -18.60 20.85 -24.98
C PHE A 24 -18.47 19.49 -24.25
N GLN A 25 -19.03 18.42 -24.82
CA GLN A 25 -18.90 17.05 -24.31
C GLN A 25 -17.47 16.52 -24.46
N VAL A 26 -16.80 16.83 -25.58
CA VAL A 26 -15.38 16.50 -25.80
C VAL A 26 -14.49 17.34 -24.89
N TYR A 27 -14.78 18.63 -24.70
CA TYR A 27 -14.03 19.50 -23.79
C TYR A 27 -14.15 19.08 -22.33
N LEU A 28 -15.31 18.56 -21.91
CA LEU A 28 -15.51 17.99 -20.57
C LEU A 28 -14.88 16.60 -20.39
N CYS A 29 -14.60 15.88 -21.48
CA CYS A 29 -13.90 14.60 -21.46
C CYS A 29 -12.37 14.80 -21.41
N GLU A 30 -11.85 15.83 -22.09
CA GLU A 30 -10.43 16.18 -22.06
C GLU A 30 -10.03 17.01 -20.81
N SER A 31 -10.99 17.65 -20.13
CA SER A 31 -10.74 18.36 -18.86
C SER A 31 -10.93 17.50 -17.61
N SER A 32 -11.33 16.23 -17.76
CA SER A 32 -11.42 15.28 -16.65
C SER A 32 -10.19 14.39 -16.52
N ALA A 33 -9.05 14.78 -17.09
CA ALA A 33 -7.77 14.23 -16.68
C ALA A 33 -7.69 14.43 -15.16
N GLN A 34 -7.92 13.33 -14.41
CA GLN A 34 -7.70 13.31 -12.98
C GLN A 34 -6.29 13.85 -12.78
N PRO A 35 -6.08 14.86 -11.91
CA PRO A 35 -4.73 15.31 -11.63
C PRO A 35 -3.93 14.07 -11.24
N ASP A 36 -2.83 13.84 -11.95
CA ASP A 36 -1.89 12.77 -11.64
C ASP A 36 -1.40 12.98 -10.19
N LEU A 37 -2.02 12.25 -9.26
CA LEU A 37 -1.85 12.41 -7.81
C LEU A 37 -0.42 12.08 -7.38
N LYS A 38 0.36 11.42 -8.25
CA LYS A 38 1.80 11.22 -8.10
C LYS A 38 2.60 12.51 -8.04
N ASN A 39 2.09 13.64 -8.53
CA ASN A 39 2.83 14.91 -8.49
C ASN A 39 2.82 15.59 -7.11
N ASN A 40 2.03 15.11 -6.15
CA ASN A 40 1.96 15.67 -4.80
C ASN A 40 2.63 14.79 -3.72
N PHE A 41 3.03 13.57 -4.06
CA PHE A 41 3.81 12.69 -3.19
C PHE A 41 4.99 12.17 -4.00
N PRO A 42 6.24 12.24 -3.50
CA PRO A 42 7.34 11.56 -4.21
C PRO A 42 6.91 10.10 -4.45
N ASN A 43 7.17 9.56 -5.66
CA ASN A 43 6.94 8.14 -5.96
C ASN A 43 7.62 7.30 -4.87
N ARG A 44 6.84 6.88 -3.87
CA ARG A 44 7.31 6.07 -2.76
C ARG A 44 7.11 4.64 -3.16
N THR A 45 8.20 3.94 -3.42
CA THR A 45 8.17 2.51 -3.60
C THR A 45 8.42 1.86 -2.23
N PRO A 46 7.41 1.25 -1.57
CA PRO A 46 7.64 0.56 -0.32
C PRO A 46 8.79 -0.44 -0.46
N TYR A 47 9.63 -0.52 0.58
CA TYR A 47 10.77 -1.44 0.62
C TYR A 47 11.90 -1.14 -0.39
N ASP A 48 11.95 0.06 -0.97
CA ASP A 48 13.12 0.58 -1.71
C ASP A 48 14.16 1.15 -0.72
N PHE A 49 15.20 0.38 -0.40
CA PHE A 49 16.21 0.78 0.59
C PHE A 49 17.43 1.50 -0.02
N ASP A 50 17.57 1.52 -1.34
CA ASP A 50 18.68 2.18 -2.03
C ASP A 50 18.29 3.38 -2.92
N GLY A 51 16.99 3.67 -3.01
CA GLY A 51 16.41 4.84 -3.67
C GLY A 51 16.32 4.72 -5.18
N ASP A 52 16.29 3.50 -5.73
CA ASP A 52 16.21 3.25 -7.16
C ASP A 52 14.77 3.13 -7.71
N GLN A 53 13.78 3.36 -6.84
CA GLN A 53 12.34 3.27 -7.08
C GLN A 53 11.83 1.86 -7.35
N LYS A 54 12.62 0.82 -7.05
CA LYS A 54 12.17 -0.58 -7.03
C LYS A 54 12.17 -1.11 -5.61
N ALA A 55 11.16 -1.90 -5.29
CA ALA A 55 11.14 -2.61 -4.03
C ALA A 55 12.29 -3.62 -3.99
N ASP A 56 13.04 -3.62 -2.89
CA ASP A 56 14.05 -4.63 -2.64
C ASP A 56 13.44 -5.84 -1.96
N LEU A 57 13.99 -7.02 -2.27
CA LEU A 57 13.62 -8.23 -1.55
C LEU A 57 14.24 -8.14 -0.15
N SER A 58 13.39 -8.14 0.87
CA SER A 58 13.81 -7.91 2.25
C SER A 58 13.27 -8.97 3.19
N LEU A 59 14.16 -9.47 4.04
CA LEU A 59 13.93 -10.54 5.00
C LEU A 59 14.41 -10.10 6.38
N TYR A 60 13.68 -10.53 7.40
CA TYR A 60 14.04 -10.31 8.80
C TYR A 60 14.01 -11.62 9.59
N ASN A 61 15.03 -11.83 10.40
CA ASN A 61 15.15 -12.99 11.28
C ASN A 61 15.93 -12.63 12.55
N ASN A 62 15.21 -12.51 13.67
CA ASN A 62 15.77 -12.38 15.02
C ASN A 62 16.91 -11.35 15.17
N GLY A 63 16.76 -10.17 14.55
CA GLY A 63 17.75 -9.09 14.59
C GLY A 63 18.70 -9.06 13.39
N THR A 64 18.59 -10.00 12.47
CA THR A 64 19.31 -9.96 11.20
C THR A 64 18.36 -9.54 10.08
N TRP A 65 18.74 -8.50 9.37
CA TRP A 65 18.12 -8.12 8.10
C TRP A 65 18.96 -8.67 6.96
N ARG A 66 18.28 -9.18 5.93
CA ARG A 66 18.88 -9.47 4.62
C ARG A 66 18.11 -8.69 3.56
N ILE A 67 18.83 -7.96 2.73
CA ILE A 67 18.26 -7.19 1.61
C ILE A 67 19.00 -7.59 0.34
N LEU A 68 18.25 -7.93 -0.69
CA LEU A 68 18.77 -8.09 -2.05
C LEU A 68 18.34 -6.86 -2.85
N PHE A 69 19.32 -6.00 -3.16
CA PHE A 69 19.08 -4.74 -3.83
C PHE A 69 18.74 -4.94 -5.31
N SER A 70 17.64 -4.32 -5.74
CA SER A 70 17.16 -4.25 -7.13
C SER A 70 18.22 -3.68 -8.09
N SER A 71 18.90 -2.59 -7.70
CA SER A 71 19.78 -1.81 -8.57
C SER A 71 21.08 -2.51 -8.98
N ARG A 72 21.51 -3.53 -8.21
CA ARG A 72 22.84 -4.15 -8.32
C ARG A 72 22.84 -5.67 -8.17
N GLU A 73 21.67 -6.29 -7.99
CA GLU A 73 21.52 -7.71 -7.66
C GLU A 73 22.47 -8.14 -6.52
N ARG A 74 22.68 -7.23 -5.57
CA ARG A 74 23.65 -7.41 -4.48
C ARG A 74 22.89 -7.71 -3.20
N GLU A 75 23.29 -8.77 -2.53
CA GLU A 75 22.86 -9.04 -1.17
C GLU A 75 23.67 -8.21 -0.15
N ALA A 76 22.98 -7.68 0.84
CA ALA A 76 23.55 -7.19 2.09
C ALA A 76 22.86 -7.85 3.28
N SER A 77 23.68 -8.20 4.28
CA SER A 77 23.21 -8.71 5.58
C SER A 77 23.78 -7.83 6.68
N PHE A 78 22.95 -7.40 7.62
CA PHE A 78 23.35 -6.57 8.75
C PHE A 78 22.54 -6.90 10.00
N THR A 79 23.15 -6.67 11.16
CA THR A 79 22.51 -6.90 12.47
C THR A 79 21.86 -5.61 12.94
N PHE A 80 20.53 -5.59 12.97
CA PHE A 80 19.75 -4.48 13.50
C PHE A 80 18.44 -4.98 14.13
N GLY A 81 18.34 -4.84 15.45
CA GLY A 81 17.25 -5.40 16.27
C GLY A 81 17.65 -6.68 17.00
N THR A 82 16.67 -7.35 17.60
CA THR A 82 16.81 -8.58 18.40
C THR A 82 15.64 -9.53 18.18
N ALA A 83 15.75 -10.77 18.65
CA ALA A 83 14.62 -11.71 18.66
C ALA A 83 13.38 -11.11 19.35
N GLY A 84 12.23 -11.20 18.69
CA GLY A 84 10.95 -10.64 19.16
C GLY A 84 10.69 -9.19 18.76
N ASP A 85 11.64 -8.52 18.12
CA ASP A 85 11.38 -7.22 17.49
C ASP A 85 10.51 -7.41 16.23
N ILE A 86 9.64 -6.43 15.95
CA ILE A 86 8.75 -6.39 14.79
C ILE A 86 9.35 -5.43 13.76
N PRO A 87 9.73 -5.87 12.55
CA PRO A 87 10.23 -4.97 11.52
C PRO A 87 9.10 -4.09 10.97
N VAL A 88 9.37 -2.80 10.88
CA VAL A 88 8.43 -1.74 10.47
C VAL A 88 9.14 -0.72 9.57
N PRO A 89 9.81 -1.18 8.49
CA PRO A 89 10.57 -0.27 7.64
C PRO A 89 9.64 0.75 6.98
N GLN A 90 10.08 1.99 6.90
CA GLN A 90 9.31 3.08 6.31
C GLN A 90 10.21 4.29 6.03
N PHE A 91 9.68 5.28 5.31
CA PHE A 91 10.33 6.57 4.99
C PHE A 91 10.39 7.53 6.20
N TYR A 92 11.11 7.18 7.27
CA TYR A 92 11.17 7.99 8.50
C TYR A 92 12.11 9.21 8.38
N LEU A 93 13.26 9.02 7.71
CA LEU A 93 14.37 9.98 7.71
C LEU A 93 14.50 10.68 6.35
N ASP A 94 14.20 9.97 5.27
CA ASP A 94 14.27 10.42 3.90
C ASP A 94 12.96 10.03 3.17
N PRO A 95 12.26 10.96 2.51
CA PRO A 95 11.03 10.65 1.76
C PRO A 95 11.25 9.75 0.53
N ALA A 96 12.48 9.60 0.05
CA ALA A 96 12.81 8.82 -1.15
C ALA A 96 13.46 7.47 -0.86
N VAL A 97 13.87 7.20 0.39
CA VAL A 97 14.56 5.96 0.76
C VAL A 97 13.89 5.32 1.97
N CYS A 98 13.43 4.08 1.80
CA CYS A 98 12.90 3.28 2.89
C CYS A 98 14.01 3.01 3.92
N ASN A 99 13.71 3.28 5.19
CA ASN A 99 14.66 3.04 6.27
C ASN A 99 14.32 1.74 6.98
N ILE A 100 15.35 1.00 7.40
CA ILE A 100 15.13 -0.14 8.28
C ILE A 100 14.68 0.37 9.64
N ALA A 101 13.67 -0.29 10.20
CA ALA A 101 13.20 0.03 11.54
C ALA A 101 12.61 -1.20 12.22
N VAL A 102 12.70 -1.22 13.53
CA VAL A 102 12.08 -2.24 14.37
C VAL A 102 11.33 -1.61 15.55
N TRP A 103 10.16 -2.15 15.88
CA TRP A 103 9.48 -1.88 17.13
C TRP A 103 9.67 -3.06 18.07
N ARG A 104 10.10 -2.79 19.30
CA ARG A 104 10.35 -3.81 20.33
C ARG A 104 9.22 -3.81 21.35
N PRO A 105 8.29 -4.79 21.32
CA PRO A 105 7.17 -4.83 22.26
C PRO A 105 7.63 -4.88 23.72
N GLY A 106 8.72 -5.59 24.01
CA GLY A 106 9.23 -5.81 25.37
C GLY A 106 9.66 -4.56 26.12
N ASN A 107 10.00 -3.47 25.42
CA ASN A 107 10.34 -2.18 26.04
C ASN A 107 9.62 -0.98 25.40
N SER A 108 8.81 -1.21 24.38
CA SER A 108 8.04 -0.21 23.62
C SER A 108 8.92 0.83 22.91
N PHE A 109 10.14 0.47 22.53
CA PHE A 109 11.00 1.33 21.72
C PHE A 109 10.88 1.02 20.23
N TRP A 110 10.83 2.09 19.46
CA TRP A 110 11.10 2.12 18.03
C TRP A 110 12.59 2.39 17.84
N TYR A 111 13.24 1.66 16.94
CA TYR A 111 14.62 1.87 16.53
C TYR A 111 14.64 2.04 15.01
N ILE A 112 15.15 3.17 14.52
CA ILE A 112 15.11 3.55 13.11
C ILE A 112 16.53 3.84 12.65
N SER A 113 16.98 3.24 11.55
CA SER A 113 18.30 3.45 10.98
C SER A 113 18.22 3.73 9.48
N GLY A 114 18.87 4.82 9.06
CA GLY A 114 19.05 5.18 7.64
C GLY A 114 20.37 4.71 7.04
N ASP A 115 21.19 3.98 7.80
CA ASP A 115 22.54 3.58 7.42
C ASP A 115 22.82 2.10 7.73
N TYR A 116 21.80 1.26 7.56
CA TYR A 116 21.87 -0.20 7.69
C TYR A 116 22.35 -0.69 9.07
N GLY A 117 21.99 0.04 10.13
CA GLY A 117 22.23 -0.31 11.53
C GLY A 117 23.52 0.26 12.12
N ASN A 118 24.28 1.07 11.37
CA ASN A 118 25.51 1.69 11.89
C ASN A 118 25.20 2.76 12.94
N THR A 119 24.15 3.55 12.71
CA THR A 119 23.58 4.50 13.66
C THR A 119 22.06 4.37 13.67
N PHE A 120 21.42 4.79 14.77
CA PHE A 120 19.97 4.75 14.85
C PHE A 120 19.40 5.83 15.76
N GLN A 121 18.16 6.21 15.48
CA GLN A 121 17.30 6.98 16.37
C GLN A 121 16.42 6.01 17.16
N SER A 122 16.09 6.36 18.40
CA SER A 122 15.17 5.57 19.21
C SER A 122 14.14 6.41 19.94
N THR A 123 12.89 5.97 19.89
CA THR A 123 11.76 6.65 20.51
C THR A 123 10.93 5.65 21.29
N GLN A 124 10.65 5.92 22.57
CA GLN A 124 9.75 5.08 23.35
C GLN A 124 8.31 5.48 23.08
N PHE A 125 7.52 4.58 22.48
CA PHE A 125 6.14 4.83 22.14
C PHE A 125 5.32 3.54 22.04
N GLY A 126 4.11 3.57 22.60
CA GLY A 126 3.20 2.43 22.69
C GLY A 126 3.40 1.59 23.96
N ILE A 127 2.78 0.41 23.99
CA ILE A 127 2.91 -0.62 25.03
C ILE A 127 3.05 -2.00 24.39
N SER A 128 3.50 -3.00 25.15
CA SER A 128 3.81 -4.36 24.66
C SER A 128 2.70 -5.11 23.89
N THR A 129 1.44 -4.72 24.04
CA THR A 129 0.29 -5.37 23.36
C THR A 129 -0.16 -4.66 22.09
N ASP A 130 0.50 -3.54 21.75
CA ASP A 130 0.15 -2.74 20.59
C ASP A 130 0.59 -3.39 19.28
N ARG A 131 -0.02 -2.96 18.17
CA ARG A 131 0.45 -3.27 16.81
C ARG A 131 1.09 -2.03 16.19
N PRO A 132 2.35 -2.10 15.72
CA PRO A 132 2.98 -0.96 15.06
C PRO A 132 2.36 -0.74 13.66
N VAL A 133 2.06 0.51 13.31
CA VAL A 133 1.32 0.88 12.09
C VAL A 133 1.87 2.18 11.48
N SER A 134 3.18 2.24 11.25
CA SER A 134 3.82 3.47 10.76
C SER A 134 3.42 3.83 9.33
N MET A 135 3.00 5.09 9.12
CA MET A 135 2.70 5.73 7.82
C MET A 135 2.77 7.26 8.02
N ASP A 136 2.70 8.04 6.94
CA ASP A 136 2.60 9.51 6.98
C ASP A 136 1.15 9.96 7.22
N TYR A 137 0.76 10.15 8.49
CA TYR A 137 -0.59 10.54 8.90
C TYR A 137 -0.78 12.06 8.99
N ASP A 138 0.30 12.84 9.11
CA ASP A 138 0.24 14.31 9.16
C ASP A 138 0.60 15.01 7.83
N ASN A 139 0.84 14.21 6.78
CA ASN A 139 1.13 14.61 5.40
C ASN A 139 2.40 15.47 5.29
N ASP A 140 3.42 15.19 6.11
CA ASP A 140 4.70 15.90 6.09
C ASP A 140 5.78 15.20 5.24
N GLN A 141 5.40 14.13 4.54
CA GLN A 141 6.27 13.27 3.74
C GLN A 141 7.25 12.45 4.57
N LYS A 142 7.01 12.25 5.87
CA LYS A 142 7.75 11.29 6.68
C LYS A 142 6.79 10.36 7.38
N ALA A 143 7.29 9.17 7.64
CA ALA A 143 6.53 8.21 8.40
C ALA A 143 6.42 8.63 9.87
N ASP A 144 5.20 8.61 10.39
CA ASP A 144 4.95 8.78 11.81
C ASP A 144 5.06 7.46 12.56
N ILE A 145 5.63 7.54 13.76
CA ILE A 145 5.57 6.44 14.70
C ILE A 145 4.14 6.28 15.18
N ALA A 146 3.51 5.14 14.91
CA ALA A 146 2.12 4.92 15.26
C ALA A 146 1.84 3.49 15.74
N VAL A 147 0.87 3.37 16.64
CA VAL A 147 0.40 2.09 17.17
C VAL A 147 -1.13 1.98 17.14
N PHE A 148 -1.63 0.77 16.88
CA PHE A 148 -3.03 0.41 16.99
C PHE A 148 -3.28 -0.45 18.23
N ARG A 149 -4.30 -0.09 19.02
CA ARG A 149 -4.69 -0.75 20.26
C ARG A 149 -6.20 -0.81 20.36
N ASN A 150 -6.78 -2.00 20.18
CA ASN A 150 -8.21 -2.25 20.41
C ASN A 150 -9.16 -1.25 19.74
N GLY A 151 -8.87 -0.82 18.51
CA GLY A 151 -9.69 0.17 17.79
C GLY A 151 -9.26 1.63 17.96
N ALA A 152 -8.21 1.90 18.75
CA ALA A 152 -7.62 3.22 18.88
C ALA A 152 -6.27 3.29 18.15
N TRP A 153 -6.05 4.37 17.42
CA TRP A 153 -4.81 4.74 16.76
C TRP A 153 -4.13 5.82 17.60
N PHE A 154 -2.88 5.59 17.98
CA PHE A 154 -2.03 6.57 18.64
C PHE A 154 -0.88 6.87 17.69
N ILE A 155 -0.74 8.12 17.28
CA ILE A 155 0.20 8.55 16.24
C ILE A 155 1.06 9.66 16.84
N LEU A 156 2.36 9.50 16.78
CA LEU A 156 3.33 10.53 17.13
C LEU A 156 3.78 11.20 15.84
N ASN A 157 3.17 12.35 15.56
CA ASN A 157 3.37 13.14 14.35
C ASN A 157 4.85 13.54 14.21
N SER A 158 5.47 13.23 13.09
CA SER A 158 6.89 13.40 12.84
C SER A 158 7.27 14.86 12.59
N SER A 159 6.33 15.68 12.10
CA SER A 159 6.52 17.11 11.85
C SER A 159 6.74 17.94 13.12
N ASN A 160 6.16 17.53 14.24
CA ASN A 160 6.08 18.35 15.45
C ASN A 160 6.07 17.59 16.78
N ASN A 161 6.19 16.25 16.76
CA ASN A 161 6.15 15.36 17.92
C ASN A 161 4.87 15.45 18.77
N THR A 162 3.76 15.89 18.19
CA THR A 162 2.46 15.90 18.88
C THR A 162 1.78 14.55 18.79
N LEU A 163 1.06 14.18 19.86
CA LEU A 163 0.25 12.96 19.89
C LEU A 163 -1.12 13.22 19.24
N THR A 164 -1.38 12.54 18.13
CA THR A 164 -2.72 12.40 17.56
C THR A 164 -3.35 11.10 18.07
N THR A 165 -4.61 11.16 18.49
CA THR A 165 -5.39 9.96 18.85
C THR A 165 -6.68 9.91 18.04
N LYS A 166 -6.96 8.77 17.41
CA LYS A 166 -8.18 8.54 16.62
C LYS A 166 -8.82 7.22 17.04
N PHE A 167 -10.14 7.21 17.20
CA PHE A 167 -10.89 5.99 17.53
C PHE A 167 -11.58 5.48 16.27
N TRP A 168 -10.96 4.50 15.63
CA TRP A 168 -11.46 3.90 14.39
C TRP A 168 -11.15 2.41 14.35
N GLY A 169 -12.20 1.59 14.40
CA GLY A 169 -12.11 0.13 14.51
C GLY A 169 -12.48 -0.39 15.89
N THR A 170 -12.26 -1.68 16.10
CA THR A 170 -12.62 -2.42 17.32
C THR A 170 -11.54 -3.46 17.66
N SER A 171 -11.65 -4.09 18.83
CA SER A 171 -10.74 -5.19 19.20
C SER A 171 -10.88 -6.35 18.21
N GLY A 172 -9.74 -6.88 17.76
CA GLY A 172 -9.67 -7.94 16.75
C GLY A 172 -9.58 -7.45 15.30
N ASP A 173 -9.86 -6.18 15.04
CA ASP A 173 -9.61 -5.59 13.72
C ASP A 173 -8.10 -5.48 13.44
N ILE A 174 -7.71 -5.61 12.17
CA ILE A 174 -6.34 -5.45 11.69
C ILE A 174 -6.23 -4.06 11.04
N PRO A 175 -5.33 -3.19 11.51
CA PRO A 175 -5.11 -1.88 10.90
C PRO A 175 -4.47 -2.03 9.51
N VAL A 176 -4.97 -1.28 8.54
CA VAL A 176 -4.53 -1.27 7.13
C VAL A 176 -4.52 0.16 6.59
N PRO A 177 -3.70 1.07 7.17
CA PRO A 177 -3.64 2.45 6.69
C PRO A 177 -3.21 2.48 5.22
N GLY A 178 -3.75 3.42 4.44
CA GLY A 178 -3.48 3.52 3.00
C GLY A 178 -4.18 4.72 2.39
N PHE A 179 -3.86 5.00 1.13
CA PHE A 179 -4.46 6.10 0.38
C PHE A 179 -5.68 5.55 -0.37
N TYR A 180 -6.87 5.62 0.21
CA TYR A 180 -8.08 4.99 -0.36
C TYR A 180 -9.03 5.99 -1.02
N THR A 181 -8.62 7.26 -1.23
CA THR A 181 -9.43 8.29 -1.88
C THR A 181 -8.63 9.18 -2.83
N LEU A 182 -9.31 9.66 -3.88
CA LEU A 182 -8.79 10.62 -4.85
C LEU A 182 -8.53 12.03 -4.27
N GLN A 183 -9.05 12.34 -3.08
CA GLN A 183 -8.91 13.68 -2.49
C GLN A 183 -7.55 13.89 -1.82
N GLY A 184 -6.69 12.87 -1.82
CA GLY A 184 -5.38 12.88 -1.18
C GLY A 184 -5.45 12.65 0.33
N GLY A 185 -4.32 12.29 0.92
CA GLY A 185 -4.17 12.06 2.36
C GLY A 185 -4.38 10.60 2.78
N LEU A 186 -3.60 10.18 3.77
CA LEU A 186 -3.65 8.84 4.32
C LEU A 186 -4.96 8.61 5.08
N ASN A 187 -5.66 7.50 4.80
CA ASN A 187 -6.90 7.15 5.47
C ASN A 187 -6.69 6.06 6.53
N LEU A 188 -7.39 6.19 7.65
CA LEU A 188 -7.45 5.11 8.64
C LEU A 188 -8.39 4.02 8.13
N ALA A 189 -7.87 2.83 7.91
CA ALA A 189 -8.69 1.69 7.53
C ALA A 189 -8.39 0.48 8.42
N VAL A 190 -9.41 -0.34 8.62
CA VAL A 190 -9.29 -1.61 9.34
C VAL A 190 -9.96 -2.74 8.57
N TYR A 191 -9.34 -3.91 8.59
CA TYR A 191 -9.93 -5.17 8.13
C TYR A 191 -10.42 -5.97 9.33
N ARG A 192 -11.65 -6.48 9.25
CA ARG A 192 -12.26 -7.34 10.27
C ARG A 192 -12.26 -8.80 9.78
N PRO A 193 -11.37 -9.67 10.31
CA PRO A 193 -11.23 -11.03 9.79
C PRO A 193 -12.46 -11.92 10.00
N VAL A 194 -13.20 -11.70 11.10
CA VAL A 194 -14.35 -12.56 11.46
C VAL A 194 -15.48 -12.52 10.42
N ASN A 195 -15.56 -11.45 9.62
CA ASN A 195 -16.60 -11.28 8.60
C ASN A 195 -16.06 -10.77 7.26
N GLY A 196 -14.73 -10.77 7.05
CA GLY A 196 -14.09 -10.33 5.82
C GLY A 196 -14.50 -8.92 5.38
N THR A 197 -14.58 -7.98 6.33
CA THR A 197 -15.09 -6.63 6.04
C THR A 197 -14.03 -5.56 6.28
N TRP A 198 -13.87 -4.66 5.31
CA TRP A 198 -13.02 -3.49 5.37
C TRP A 198 -13.86 -2.27 5.80
N TYR A 199 -13.32 -1.47 6.72
CA TYR A 199 -13.92 -0.24 7.22
C TYR A 199 -12.93 0.91 7.03
N LEU A 200 -13.27 1.86 6.16
CA LEU A 200 -12.41 2.97 5.78
C LEU A 200 -12.97 4.27 6.35
N LEU A 201 -12.14 5.01 7.10
CA LEU A 201 -12.41 6.37 7.49
C LEU A 201 -11.81 7.30 6.43
N LYS A 202 -12.63 7.71 5.48
CA LYS A 202 -12.28 8.69 4.45
C LYS A 202 -12.32 10.09 5.07
N ASP A 203 -11.28 10.90 4.84
CA ASP A 203 -11.19 12.24 5.43
C ASP A 203 -12.36 13.12 5.00
N GLY A 204 -13.07 13.71 5.98
CA GLY A 204 -14.22 14.60 5.73
C GLY A 204 -15.50 13.91 5.23
N ASP A 205 -15.46 12.59 4.97
CA ASP A 205 -16.53 11.83 4.35
C ASP A 205 -17.20 10.83 5.31
N VAL A 206 -18.34 10.30 4.87
CA VAL A 206 -19.00 9.18 5.55
C VAL A 206 -18.11 7.94 5.44
N PRO A 207 -17.88 7.20 6.53
CA PRO A 207 -17.10 5.98 6.47
C PRO A 207 -17.63 4.98 5.44
N ALA A 208 -16.71 4.35 4.72
CA ALA A 208 -17.03 3.35 3.72
C ALA A 208 -16.85 1.93 4.28
N VAL A 209 -17.71 1.01 3.84
CA VAL A 209 -17.72 -0.38 4.31
C VAL A 209 -17.77 -1.31 3.11
N TYR A 210 -16.76 -2.15 2.97
CA TYR A 210 -16.64 -3.09 1.86
C TYR A 210 -16.54 -4.52 2.39
N ARG A 211 -17.46 -5.39 2.00
CA ARG A 211 -17.38 -6.83 2.31
C ARG A 211 -16.53 -7.50 1.25
N PHE A 212 -15.25 -7.70 1.55
CA PHE A 212 -14.28 -8.23 0.60
C PHE A 212 -13.25 -9.11 1.30
N GLY A 213 -13.29 -10.41 0.96
CA GLY A 213 -12.49 -11.45 1.61
C GLY A 213 -13.33 -12.41 2.45
N ALA A 214 -12.68 -13.43 2.97
CA ALA A 214 -13.26 -14.51 3.75
C ALA A 214 -12.38 -14.85 4.96
N THR A 215 -12.93 -15.58 5.91
CA THR A 215 -12.17 -16.07 7.07
C THR A 215 -10.96 -16.89 6.62
N GLY A 216 -9.77 -16.52 7.10
CA GLY A 216 -8.51 -17.19 6.77
C GLY A 216 -7.76 -16.58 5.59
N ASP A 217 -8.36 -15.60 4.89
CA ASP A 217 -7.64 -14.80 3.92
C ASP A 217 -6.59 -13.90 4.61
N ARG A 218 -5.49 -13.64 3.93
CA ARG A 218 -4.45 -12.68 4.34
C ARG A 218 -4.64 -11.40 3.56
N ILE A 219 -4.64 -10.26 4.24
CA ILE A 219 -4.77 -8.94 3.60
C ILE A 219 -3.45 -8.54 2.95
N VAL A 220 -3.54 -7.96 1.75
CA VAL A 220 -2.39 -7.60 0.91
C VAL A 220 -2.67 -6.29 0.13
N PRO A 221 -3.20 -5.24 0.79
CA PRO A 221 -3.59 -4.01 0.10
C PRO A 221 -2.35 -3.29 -0.45
N GLU A 222 -2.39 -2.90 -1.71
CA GLU A 222 -1.41 -2.07 -2.42
C GLU A 222 -2.09 -1.42 -3.63
N ASP A 223 -1.45 -0.48 -4.29
CA ASP A 223 -1.88 0.05 -5.59
C ASP A 223 -1.38 -0.89 -6.72
N TYR A 224 -2.24 -1.77 -7.24
CA TYR A 224 -1.88 -2.75 -8.28
C TYR A 224 -2.08 -2.21 -9.71
N ASN A 225 -2.87 -1.15 -9.88
CA ASN A 225 -3.21 -0.60 -11.19
C ASN A 225 -2.55 0.77 -11.49
N ASP A 226 -1.69 1.23 -10.58
CA ASP A 226 -0.87 2.44 -10.72
C ASP A 226 -1.68 3.75 -10.77
N ASP A 227 -2.84 3.80 -10.11
CA ASP A 227 -3.68 4.99 -10.07
C ASP A 227 -3.45 5.90 -8.85
N GLY A 228 -2.49 5.53 -8.00
CA GLY A 228 -2.12 6.24 -6.77
C GLY A 228 -3.03 5.95 -5.60
N ILE A 229 -3.97 5.00 -5.72
CA ILE A 229 -4.92 4.61 -4.68
C ILE A 229 -4.68 3.16 -4.30
N THR A 230 -4.66 2.90 -2.99
CA THR A 230 -4.59 1.55 -2.44
C THR A 230 -5.84 0.74 -2.82
N ASP A 231 -5.61 -0.41 -3.45
CA ASP A 231 -6.64 -1.39 -3.77
C ASP A 231 -6.95 -2.27 -2.56
N LEU A 232 -8.18 -2.77 -2.49
CA LEU A 232 -8.52 -3.82 -1.54
C LEU A 232 -8.06 -5.15 -2.11
N ALA A 233 -7.16 -5.84 -1.43
CA ALA A 233 -6.66 -7.12 -1.90
C ALA A 233 -6.50 -8.15 -0.78
N VAL A 234 -6.78 -9.40 -1.11
CA VAL A 234 -6.62 -10.56 -0.22
C VAL A 234 -5.99 -11.74 -0.93
N PHE A 235 -5.10 -12.45 -0.24
CA PHE A 235 -4.59 -13.76 -0.63
C PHE A 235 -5.29 -14.85 0.16
N ARG A 236 -5.89 -15.82 -0.53
CA ARG A 236 -6.57 -16.99 0.05
C ARG A 236 -5.63 -18.19 0.06
N PRO A 237 -5.06 -18.58 1.23
CA PRO A 237 -4.08 -19.66 1.28
C PRO A 237 -4.69 -21.02 0.91
N SER A 238 -5.97 -21.27 1.21
CA SER A 238 -6.63 -22.55 0.92
C SER A 238 -6.67 -22.90 -0.57
N THR A 239 -6.58 -21.91 -1.46
CA THR A 239 -6.61 -22.08 -2.92
C THR A 239 -5.40 -21.48 -3.63
N GLY A 240 -4.49 -20.81 -2.91
CA GLY A 240 -3.37 -20.08 -3.50
C GLY A 240 -3.83 -18.96 -4.43
N THR A 241 -4.94 -18.29 -4.10
CA THR A 241 -5.59 -17.33 -5.01
C THR A 241 -5.57 -15.92 -4.45
N TRP A 242 -5.18 -14.96 -5.27
CA TRP A 242 -5.29 -13.53 -5.00
C TRP A 242 -6.62 -13.03 -5.50
N TYR A 243 -7.28 -12.18 -4.73
CA TYR A 243 -8.44 -11.40 -5.13
C TYR A 243 -8.10 -9.93 -4.95
N ILE A 244 -8.17 -9.16 -6.03
CA ILE A 244 -7.87 -7.73 -6.05
C ILE A 244 -9.13 -7.02 -6.49
N TRP A 245 -9.57 -6.08 -5.68
CA TRP A 245 -10.62 -5.13 -6.03
C TRP A 245 -9.96 -3.79 -6.21
N GLU A 246 -9.73 -3.45 -7.47
CA GLU A 246 -9.13 -2.19 -7.88
C GLU A 246 -9.93 -0.99 -7.36
N SER A 247 -9.22 0.09 -7.07
CA SER A 247 -9.65 1.37 -6.54
C SER A 247 -10.81 1.98 -7.35
N ASN A 248 -11.54 2.90 -6.74
CA ASN A 248 -12.85 3.41 -7.21
C ASN A 248 -14.00 2.41 -7.09
N PHE A 249 -14.09 1.77 -5.92
CA PHE A 249 -15.10 0.79 -5.50
C PHE A 249 -16.57 1.17 -5.76
N ASP A 250 -16.84 2.46 -5.97
CA ASP A 250 -18.19 3.04 -6.11
C ASP A 250 -18.69 3.03 -7.57
N THR A 251 -17.85 2.69 -8.54
CA THR A 251 -18.22 2.50 -9.95
C THR A 251 -17.93 1.06 -10.38
N TYR A 252 -18.97 0.23 -10.51
CA TYR A 252 -19.00 -1.12 -11.10
C TYR A 252 -17.70 -1.65 -11.75
N GLN A 253 -16.69 -2.00 -10.94
CA GLN A 253 -15.46 -2.64 -11.40
C GLN A 253 -15.36 -4.09 -10.96
N THR A 254 -14.61 -4.86 -11.74
CA THR A 254 -14.40 -6.29 -11.62
C THR A 254 -13.40 -6.60 -10.53
N VAL A 255 -13.77 -7.52 -9.63
CA VAL A 255 -12.78 -8.19 -8.78
C VAL A 255 -11.95 -9.11 -9.67
N SER A 256 -10.66 -8.87 -9.76
CA SER A 256 -9.70 -9.71 -10.46
C SER A 256 -9.27 -10.87 -9.56
N ALA A 257 -9.10 -12.06 -10.13
CA ALA A 257 -8.71 -13.26 -9.40
C ALA A 257 -7.55 -13.96 -10.10
N TYR A 258 -6.43 -14.15 -9.39
CA TYR A 258 -5.21 -14.74 -9.92
C TYR A 258 -4.82 -15.97 -9.09
N ASN A 259 -4.71 -17.14 -9.73
CA ASN A 259 -4.21 -18.33 -9.06
C ASN A 259 -2.68 -18.32 -9.07
N PHE A 260 -2.09 -17.72 -8.02
CA PHE A 260 -0.66 -17.54 -7.91
C PHE A 260 -0.17 -17.80 -6.49
N GLY A 261 0.49 -18.95 -6.32
CA GLY A 261 1.04 -19.41 -5.05
C GLY A 261 0.33 -20.65 -4.51
N THR A 262 0.63 -20.98 -3.26
CA THR A 262 0.15 -22.16 -2.53
C THR A 262 -0.18 -21.81 -1.08
N GLY A 263 -0.83 -22.70 -0.34
CA GLY A 263 -1.24 -22.41 1.03
C GLY A 263 -0.12 -22.15 2.04
N THR A 264 1.12 -22.55 1.72
CA THR A 264 2.29 -22.27 2.55
C THR A 264 3.01 -20.99 2.17
N ASP A 265 2.67 -20.42 1.03
CA ASP A 265 3.33 -19.23 0.51
C ASP A 265 2.93 -17.99 1.32
N ILE A 266 3.84 -17.04 1.37
CA ILE A 266 3.70 -15.77 2.06
C ILE A 266 3.52 -14.68 1.00
N PRO A 267 2.35 -14.02 0.92
CA PRO A 267 2.19 -12.95 -0.05
C PRO A 267 3.02 -11.73 0.35
N VAL A 268 3.64 -11.08 -0.62
CA VAL A 268 4.62 -10.00 -0.49
C VAL A 268 4.49 -9.02 -1.66
N PRO A 269 3.30 -8.40 -1.87
CA PRO A 269 3.16 -7.46 -2.98
C PRO A 269 4.06 -6.24 -2.79
N ALA A 270 4.67 -5.77 -3.88
CA ALA A 270 5.40 -4.52 -3.99
C ALA A 270 5.72 -4.25 -5.48
N ASP A 271 6.12 -3.03 -5.83
CA ASP A 271 6.58 -2.69 -7.18
C ASP A 271 8.06 -3.10 -7.36
N TYR A 272 8.29 -4.33 -7.81
CA TYR A 272 9.63 -4.90 -8.04
C TYR A 272 10.20 -4.57 -9.42
N ASP A 273 9.39 -4.08 -10.36
CA ASP A 273 9.80 -3.78 -11.74
C ASP A 273 9.86 -2.29 -12.09
N ASN A 274 9.38 -1.39 -11.20
CA ASN A 274 9.29 0.07 -11.36
C ASN A 274 8.51 0.46 -12.61
N ILE A 275 7.32 -0.13 -12.73
CA ILE A 275 6.33 0.30 -13.72
C ILE A 275 5.09 0.89 -13.07
N GLY A 276 5.14 1.13 -11.75
CA GLY A 276 4.22 1.96 -10.99
C GLY A 276 3.19 1.18 -10.17
N GLY A 277 2.75 0.01 -10.65
CA GLY A 277 1.83 -0.86 -9.93
C GLY A 277 2.54 -1.95 -9.13
N ALA A 278 1.98 -2.31 -7.97
CA ALA A 278 2.45 -3.43 -7.18
C ALA A 278 2.31 -4.75 -7.95
N ASN A 279 3.34 -5.56 -7.90
CA ASN A 279 3.33 -6.91 -8.45
C ASN A 279 2.65 -7.89 -7.48
N ILE A 280 1.97 -8.90 -8.02
CA ILE A 280 1.59 -10.08 -7.24
C ILE A 280 2.85 -10.93 -6.99
N ALA A 281 3.23 -11.08 -5.73
CA ALA A 281 4.42 -11.83 -5.36
C ALA A 281 4.25 -12.68 -4.11
N VAL A 282 4.95 -13.81 -4.06
CA VAL A 282 5.01 -14.70 -2.91
C VAL A 282 6.44 -15.10 -2.55
N TYR A 283 6.75 -15.14 -1.25
CA TYR A 283 7.90 -15.86 -0.72
C TYR A 283 7.47 -17.26 -0.28
N ARG A 284 8.20 -18.29 -0.71
CA ARG A 284 7.98 -19.69 -0.36
C ARG A 284 9.05 -20.17 0.62
N PRO A 285 8.74 -20.29 1.92
CA PRO A 285 9.73 -20.67 2.93
C PRO A 285 10.37 -22.04 2.69
N SER A 286 9.64 -22.98 2.08
CA SER A 286 10.11 -24.36 1.88
C SER A 286 11.26 -24.50 0.88
N ASN A 287 11.44 -23.52 -0.01
CA ASN A 287 12.54 -23.53 -1.00
C ASN A 287 13.29 -22.18 -1.10
N GLN A 288 12.91 -21.19 -0.29
CA GLN A 288 13.51 -19.87 -0.22
C GLN A 288 13.43 -19.10 -1.55
N TYR A 289 12.39 -19.37 -2.35
CA TYR A 289 12.13 -18.62 -3.58
C TYR A 289 11.12 -17.50 -3.35
N TRP A 290 11.43 -16.34 -3.92
CA TRP A 290 10.50 -15.29 -4.27
C TRP A 290 9.99 -15.56 -5.68
N TYR A 291 8.69 -15.65 -5.83
CA TYR A 291 8.01 -15.74 -7.11
C TYR A 291 7.23 -14.45 -7.32
N ILE A 292 7.51 -13.73 -8.39
CA ILE A 292 6.92 -12.43 -8.70
C ILE A 292 6.28 -12.54 -10.09
N LEU A 293 4.99 -12.21 -10.19
CA LEU A 293 4.37 -11.92 -11.47
C LEU A 293 4.64 -10.47 -11.81
N GLY A 294 5.32 -10.20 -12.94
CA GLY A 294 5.48 -8.84 -13.45
C GLY A 294 4.12 -8.16 -13.65
N ALA A 295 4.08 -6.83 -13.82
CA ALA A 295 2.79 -6.13 -13.84
C ALA A 295 1.93 -6.41 -15.10
N ASP A 296 2.44 -7.19 -16.07
CA ASP A 296 1.62 -7.80 -17.13
C ASP A 296 0.78 -9.00 -16.64
N PHE A 297 1.01 -9.46 -15.41
CA PHE A 297 0.46 -10.66 -14.79
C PHE A 297 0.73 -11.96 -15.57
N GLU A 298 1.71 -11.95 -16.47
CA GLU A 298 2.08 -13.08 -17.33
C GLU A 298 3.55 -13.48 -17.16
N THR A 299 4.44 -12.50 -16.93
CA THR A 299 5.87 -12.74 -16.77
C THR A 299 6.19 -13.24 -15.37
N LEU A 300 6.73 -14.47 -15.26
CA LEU A 300 7.16 -15.04 -13.99
C LEU A 300 8.65 -14.83 -13.74
N ILE A 301 8.97 -14.16 -12.64
CA ILE A 301 10.33 -14.00 -12.11
C ILE A 301 10.48 -14.88 -10.86
N GLY A 302 11.56 -15.67 -10.81
CA GLY A 302 11.88 -16.54 -9.69
C GLY A 302 13.28 -16.28 -9.15
N ILE A 303 13.37 -15.79 -7.92
CA ILE A 303 14.65 -15.43 -7.27
C ILE A 303 14.80 -16.27 -6.01
N GLN A 304 15.89 -17.04 -5.91
CA GLN A 304 16.22 -17.74 -4.67
C GLN A 304 16.99 -16.81 -3.74
N PHE A 305 16.37 -16.41 -2.65
CA PHE A 305 16.96 -15.48 -1.68
C PHE A 305 16.33 -15.68 -0.30
N GLY A 306 17.18 -15.96 0.69
CA GLY A 306 16.78 -16.13 2.09
C GLY A 306 17.20 -17.45 2.73
N SER A 307 16.74 -17.65 3.94
CA SER A 307 16.93 -18.85 4.76
C SER A 307 15.59 -19.37 5.31
N PRO A 308 15.50 -20.65 5.75
CA PRO A 308 14.23 -21.27 6.18
C PRO A 308 13.47 -20.53 7.28
N ASP A 309 14.19 -19.84 8.18
CA ASP A 309 13.61 -19.13 9.33
C ASP A 309 13.37 -17.64 9.05
N ASP A 310 13.67 -17.19 7.82
CA ASP A 310 13.47 -15.80 7.47
C ASP A 310 12.00 -15.49 7.20
N VAL A 311 11.59 -14.31 7.64
CA VAL A 311 10.25 -13.79 7.37
C VAL A 311 10.38 -12.61 6.43
N PRO A 312 9.66 -12.61 5.30
CA PRO A 312 9.69 -11.48 4.38
C PRO A 312 9.01 -10.27 5.00
N VAL A 313 9.63 -9.12 4.81
CA VAL A 313 9.21 -7.87 5.43
C VAL A 313 7.96 -7.24 4.76
N PRO A 314 7.74 -7.35 3.43
CA PRO A 314 6.61 -6.70 2.77
C PRO A 314 5.18 -7.00 3.26
N ASN A 315 5.03 -7.93 4.20
CA ASN A 315 3.73 -8.32 4.76
C ASN A 315 3.75 -8.52 6.28
N MET A 316 4.77 -7.99 6.96
CA MET A 316 4.91 -8.09 8.43
C MET A 316 3.87 -7.28 9.23
N PRO A 317 3.44 -6.06 8.83
CA PRO A 317 2.48 -5.27 9.62
C PRO A 317 1.10 -5.94 9.78
N TYR A 318 0.79 -6.89 8.90
CA TYR A 318 -0.53 -7.51 8.77
C TYR A 318 -0.58 -8.98 9.25
N ARG A 319 0.49 -9.47 9.89
CA ARG A 319 0.62 -10.83 10.42
C ARG A 319 0.26 -10.97 11.90
#